data_AF-A7T9I0-F1
#
_entry.id   AF-A7T9I0-F1
#
_cell.length_a   1.000
_cell.length_b   1.000
_cell.length_c   1.000
_cell.angle_alpha   90.00
_cell.angle_beta   90.00
_cell.angle_gamma   90.00
#
_symmetry.space_group_name_H-M   'P 1'
#
loop_
_entity.id
_entity.type
_entity.pdbx_description
1 polymer ?
#
loop_
_entity_poly.entity_id
_entity_poly.type
_entity_poly.pdbx_seq_one_letter_code
_entity_poly.pdbx_strand_id
1 'polypeptide(L)'
;SLDFLNEKYDIILKKVSDQEVKVKELSKENSRLHSEVGLLRSTLSNQGKWLNDLEQYGRRECLEIRGIPEVKGEDTSQIACQVANLIGVKLSRQDISTSHRIKPKNSTAKFPPSII
;
A
#
# COMPACT_ATOMS: atom_id res chain seq x y z
N SER A 1 25.14 36.75 -52.28
CA SER A 1 26.54 37.12 -52.01
C SER A 1 27.09 36.27 -50.88
N LEU A 2 28.41 36.05 -50.86
CA LEU A 2 29.12 35.29 -49.82
C LEU A 2 28.77 35.77 -48.40
N ASP A 3 28.52 37.07 -48.25
CA ASP A 3 28.17 37.71 -46.97
C ASP A 3 26.86 37.18 -46.36
N PHE A 4 25.84 36.92 -47.19
CA PHE A 4 24.58 36.35 -46.72
C PHE A 4 24.77 34.92 -46.20
N LEU A 5 25.68 34.15 -46.81
CA LEU A 5 25.97 32.79 -46.38
C LEU A 5 26.74 32.78 -45.05
N ASN A 6 27.70 33.69 -44.88
CA ASN A 6 28.42 33.87 -43.60
C ASN A 6 27.47 34.27 -42.48
N GLU A 7 26.56 35.22 -42.71
CA GLU A 7 25.58 35.63 -41.70
C GLU A 7 24.68 34.45 -41.26
N LYS A 8 24.23 33.61 -42.21
CA LYS A 8 23.47 32.40 -41.88
C LYS A 8 24.31 31.37 -41.12
N TYR A 9 25.59 31.25 -41.45
CA TYR A 9 26.51 30.35 -40.76
C TYR A 9 26.70 30.75 -39.29
N ASP A 10 26.91 32.03 -39.01
CA ASP A 10 27.05 32.55 -37.64
C ASP A 10 25.78 32.34 -36.80
N ILE A 11 24.60 32.53 -37.41
CA ILE A 11 23.31 32.27 -36.74
C ILE A 11 23.18 30.78 -36.39
N ILE A 12 23.59 29.88 -37.28
CA ILE A 12 23.54 28.43 -37.01
C ILE A 12 24.53 28.09 -35.88
N LEU A 13 25.74 28.63 -35.92
CA LEU A 13 26.75 28.38 -34.89
C LEU A 13 26.25 28.80 -33.50
N LYS A 14 25.62 29.97 -33.41
CA LYS A 14 24.99 30.43 -32.18
C LYS A 14 23.87 29.49 -31.70
N LYS A 15 22.97 29.07 -32.61
CA LYS A 15 21.89 28.14 -32.27
C LYS A 15 22.39 26.78 -31.80
N VAL A 16 23.45 26.26 -32.42
CA VAL A 16 24.09 25.01 -31.99
C VAL A 16 24.65 25.16 -30.57
N SER A 17 25.37 26.24 -30.30
CA SER A 17 25.87 26.53 -28.94
C SER A 17 24.75 26.64 -27.91
N ASP A 18 23.65 27.34 -28.25
CA ASP A 18 22.49 27.46 -27.36
C ASP A 18 21.80 26.11 -27.11
N GLN A 19 21.74 25.24 -28.14
CA GLN A 19 21.20 23.89 -28.02
C GLN A 19 22.08 22.99 -27.14
N GLU A 20 23.40 23.08 -27.24
CA GLU A 20 24.33 22.33 -26.40
C GLU A 20 24.14 22.65 -24.91
N VAL A 21 23.93 23.93 -24.57
CA VAL A 21 23.65 24.36 -23.19
C VAL A 21 22.33 23.76 -22.72
N LYS A 22 21.26 23.86 -23.51
CA LYS A 22 19.95 23.29 -23.15
C LYS A 22 19.99 21.78 -22.95
N VAL A 23 20.73 21.05 -23.80
CA VAL A 23 20.87 19.59 -23.66
C VAL A 23 21.58 19.25 -22.34
N LYS A 24 22.63 19.99 -21.97
CA LYS A 24 23.33 19.78 -20.69
C LYS A 24 22.40 20.05 -19.50
N GLU A 25 21.61 21.12 -19.55
CA GLU A 25 20.65 21.46 -18.51
C GLU A 25 19.54 20.40 -18.37
N LEU A 26 18.94 20.00 -19.49
CA LEU A 26 17.93 18.94 -19.51
C LEU A 26 18.48 17.60 -19.02
N SER A 27 19.71 17.25 -19.38
CA SER A 27 20.37 16.03 -18.89
C SER A 27 20.59 16.06 -17.38
N LYS A 28 20.98 17.22 -16.84
CA LYS A 28 21.15 17.43 -15.40
C LYS A 28 19.82 17.30 -14.67
N GLU A 29 18.78 17.95 -15.19
CA GLU A 29 17.45 17.91 -14.60
C GLU A 29 16.84 16.51 -14.66
N ASN A 30 17.00 15.78 -15.77
CA ASN A 30 16.53 14.41 -15.88
C ASN A 30 17.20 13.49 -14.86
N SER A 31 18.51 13.65 -14.65
CA SER A 31 19.25 12.90 -13.62
C SER A 31 18.75 13.21 -12.20
N ARG A 32 18.42 14.48 -11.94
CA ARG A 32 17.84 14.93 -10.67
C ARG A 32 16.47 14.31 -10.44
N LEU A 33 15.59 14.38 -11.43
CA LEU A 33 14.24 13.82 -11.38
C LEU A 33 14.26 12.30 -11.19
N HIS A 34 15.15 11.58 -11.89
CA HIS A 34 15.30 10.14 -11.69
C HIS A 34 15.70 9.78 -10.26
N SER A 35 16.61 10.56 -9.65
CA SER A 35 17.02 10.37 -8.26
C SER A 35 15.86 10.63 -7.29
N GLU A 36 15.10 11.70 -7.50
CA GLU A 36 13.94 12.06 -6.69
C GLU A 36 12.83 10.99 -6.77
N VAL A 37 12.54 10.48 -7.97
CA VAL A 37 11.61 9.36 -8.17
C VAL A 37 12.08 8.11 -7.42
N GLY A 38 13.38 7.81 -7.45
CA GLY A 38 13.95 6.68 -6.71
C GLY A 38 13.76 6.82 -5.19
N LEU A 39 13.99 8.01 -4.66
CA LEU A 39 13.78 8.32 -3.25
C LEU A 39 12.30 8.19 -2.86
N LEU A 40 11.40 8.79 -3.64
CA LEU A 40 9.96 8.74 -3.38
C LEU A 40 9.42 7.32 -3.39
N ARG A 41 9.85 6.48 -4.35
CA ARG A 41 9.49 5.05 -4.38
C ARG A 41 9.96 4.30 -3.13
N SER A 42 11.17 4.60 -2.65
CA SER A 42 11.73 3.99 -1.45
C SER A 42 10.95 4.40 -0.19
N THR A 43 10.63 5.69 -0.06
CA THR A 43 9.80 6.22 1.02
C THR A 43 8.42 5.59 1.02
N LEU A 44 7.76 5.50 -0.15
CA LEU A 44 6.45 4.89 -0.28
C LEU A 44 6.47 3.41 0.13
N SER A 45 7.50 2.66 -0.28
CA SER A 45 7.66 1.27 0.14
C SER A 45 7.83 1.14 1.66
N ASN A 46 8.62 2.02 2.28
CA ASN A 46 8.84 2.00 3.73
C ASN A 46 7.57 2.39 4.50
N GLN A 47 6.83 3.39 4.04
CA GLN A 47 5.54 3.77 4.62
C GLN A 47 4.53 2.63 4.52
N GLY A 48 4.50 1.91 3.38
CA GLY A 48 3.65 0.73 3.22
C GLY A 48 3.96 -0.38 4.23
N LYS A 49 5.25 -0.63 4.51
CA LYS A 49 5.67 -1.58 5.55
C LYS A 49 5.22 -1.12 6.94
N TRP A 50 5.47 0.14 7.27
CA TRP A 50 5.12 0.69 8.57
C TRP A 50 3.61 0.69 8.83
N LEU A 51 2.80 0.99 7.80
CA LEU A 51 1.34 0.88 7.88
C LEU A 51 0.91 -0.56 8.13
N ASN A 52 1.48 -1.53 7.43
CA ASN A 52 1.21 -2.94 7.67
C ASN A 52 1.58 -3.36 9.11
N ASP A 53 2.71 -2.89 9.63
CA ASP A 53 3.14 -3.24 11.00
C ASP A 53 2.20 -2.64 12.05
N LEU A 54 1.76 -1.39 11.87
CA LEU A 54 0.74 -0.77 12.73
C LEU A 54 -0.59 -1.52 12.66
N GLU A 55 -1.00 -1.91 11.46
CA GLU A 55 -2.20 -2.69 11.22
C GLU A 55 -2.16 -4.07 11.89
N GLN A 56 -1.00 -4.73 11.88
CA GLN A 56 -0.78 -5.99 12.59
C GLN A 56 -0.77 -5.78 14.10
N TYR A 57 -0.12 -4.71 14.57
CA TYR A 57 -0.10 -4.35 15.99
C TYR A 57 -1.50 -4.06 16.53
N GLY A 58 -2.33 -3.35 15.77
CA GLY A 58 -3.73 -3.09 16.13
C GLY A 58 -4.61 -4.34 16.21
N ARG A 59 -4.21 -5.43 15.54
CA ARG A 59 -4.91 -6.73 15.56
C ARG A 59 -4.29 -7.73 16.53
N ARG A 60 -3.32 -7.30 17.35
CA ARG A 60 -2.60 -8.18 18.29
C ARG A 60 -3.53 -8.90 19.27
N GLU A 61 -4.64 -8.27 19.65
CA GLU A 61 -5.64 -8.84 20.56
C GLU A 61 -6.85 -9.44 19.84
N CYS A 62 -6.86 -9.44 18.51
CA CYS A 62 -7.91 -10.09 17.72
C CYS A 62 -7.64 -11.58 17.59
N LEU A 63 -8.69 -12.40 17.72
CA LEU A 63 -8.63 -13.84 17.53
C LEU A 63 -9.55 -14.24 16.39
N GLU A 64 -9.04 -15.01 15.43
CA GLU A 64 -9.85 -15.51 14.32
C GLU A 64 -10.34 -16.94 14.60
N ILE A 65 -11.66 -17.12 14.67
CA ILE A 65 -12.31 -18.42 14.84
C ILE A 65 -12.87 -18.87 13.49
N ARG A 66 -12.35 -19.98 12.97
CA ARG A 66 -12.73 -20.55 11.66
C ARG A 66 -13.53 -21.85 11.82
N GLY A 67 -14.31 -22.17 10.79
CA GLY A 67 -15.01 -23.46 10.68
C GLY A 67 -16.34 -23.53 11.45
N ILE A 68 -16.81 -22.44 12.03
CA ILE A 68 -18.13 -22.38 12.67
C ILE A 68 -19.20 -22.14 11.59
N PRO A 69 -20.19 -23.04 11.42
CA PRO A 69 -21.32 -22.82 10.53
C PRO A 69 -22.07 -21.52 10.86
N GLU A 70 -22.59 -20.83 9.86
CA GLU A 70 -23.33 -19.59 10.05
C GLU A 70 -24.81 -19.88 10.36
N VAL A 71 -25.35 -19.21 11.38
CA VAL A 71 -26.76 -19.32 11.76
C VAL A 71 -27.38 -17.92 11.79
N LYS A 72 -28.60 -17.80 11.27
CA LYS A 72 -29.32 -16.52 11.27
C LYS A 72 -29.59 -16.07 12.71
N GLY A 73 -29.20 -14.83 13.03
CA GLY A 73 -29.36 -14.27 14.37
C GLY A 73 -28.40 -14.87 15.41
N GLU A 74 -27.27 -15.41 14.96
CA GLU A 74 -26.23 -15.89 15.86
C GLU A 74 -25.64 -14.78 16.73
N ASP A 75 -25.19 -15.17 17.91
CA ASP A 75 -24.43 -14.31 18.80
C ASP A 75 -22.96 -14.74 18.78
N THR A 76 -22.14 -13.99 18.05
CA THR A 76 -20.73 -14.35 17.83
C THR A 76 -19.91 -14.28 19.12
N SER A 77 -20.26 -13.39 20.06
CA SER A 77 -19.62 -13.33 21.38
C SER A 77 -19.92 -14.59 22.19
N GLN A 78 -21.17 -15.07 22.18
CA GLN A 78 -21.52 -16.33 22.84
C GLN A 78 -20.79 -17.52 22.22
N ILE A 79 -20.70 -17.58 20.89
CA ILE A 79 -19.93 -18.61 20.18
C ILE A 79 -18.46 -18.56 20.60
N ALA A 80 -17.84 -17.37 20.67
CA ALA A 80 -16.46 -17.22 21.12
C ALA A 80 -16.24 -17.75 22.55
N CYS A 81 -17.15 -17.43 23.48
CA CYS A 81 -17.10 -17.97 24.84
C CYS A 81 -17.26 -19.50 24.88
N GLN A 82 -18.13 -20.07 24.05
CA GLN A 82 -18.30 -21.52 23.93
C GLN A 82 -17.03 -22.20 23.42
N VAL A 83 -16.40 -21.63 22.39
CA VAL A 83 -15.13 -22.13 21.85
C VAL A 83 -14.01 -22.04 22.89
N ALA A 84 -13.89 -20.91 23.61
CA ALA A 84 -12.92 -20.75 24.69
C ALA A 84 -13.09 -21.80 25.80
N ASN A 85 -14.34 -22.06 26.20
CA ASN A 85 -14.64 -23.08 27.21
C ASN A 85 -14.25 -24.49 26.76
N LEU A 86 -14.44 -24.83 25.47
CA LEU A 86 -14.02 -26.12 24.92
C LEU A 86 -12.51 -26.37 25.02
N ILE A 87 -11.70 -25.29 24.98
CA ILE A 87 -10.24 -25.37 25.11
C ILE A 87 -9.76 -25.05 26.54
N GLY A 88 -10.67 -24.96 27.51
CA GLY A 88 -10.34 -24.73 28.92
C GLY A 88 -9.94 -23.29 29.27
N VAL A 89 -10.25 -22.32 28.40
CA VAL A 89 -9.98 -20.89 28.62
C VAL A 89 -11.22 -20.22 29.20
N LYS A 90 -11.05 -19.49 30.31
CA LYS A 90 -12.10 -18.66 30.87
C LYS A 90 -12.20 -17.35 30.08
N LEU A 91 -13.26 -17.23 29.29
CA LEU A 91 -13.61 -16.02 28.54
C LEU A 91 -15.03 -15.61 28.88
N SER A 92 -15.22 -14.36 29.28
CA SER A 92 -16.53 -13.77 29.53
C SER A 92 -16.90 -12.78 28.43
N ARG A 93 -18.17 -12.39 28.37
CA ARG A 93 -18.64 -11.43 27.38
C ARG A 93 -18.04 -10.04 27.58
N GLN A 94 -17.66 -9.71 28.82
CA GLN A 94 -17.04 -8.44 29.18
C GLN A 94 -15.59 -8.32 28.70
N ASP A 95 -14.94 -9.45 28.43
CA ASP A 95 -13.57 -9.51 27.89
C ASP A 95 -13.54 -9.28 26.36
N ILE A 96 -14.71 -9.33 25.71
CA ILE A 96 -14.85 -9.17 24.25
C ILE A 96 -15.28 -7.74 23.94
N SER A 97 -14.37 -6.96 23.35
CA SER A 97 -14.68 -5.59 22.93
C SER A 97 -15.66 -5.54 21.74
N THR A 98 -15.46 -6.39 20.74
CA THR A 98 -16.31 -6.49 19.56
C THR A 98 -16.17 -7.90 19.00
N SER A 99 -17.26 -8.46 18.48
CA SER A 99 -17.21 -9.70 17.71
C SER A 99 -18.16 -9.65 16.53
N HIS A 100 -17.72 -10.17 15.38
CA HIS A 100 -18.54 -10.23 14.17
C HIS A 100 -17.96 -11.19 13.12
N ARG A 101 -18.78 -11.58 12.15
CA ARG A 101 -18.34 -12.32 10.98
C ARG A 101 -17.56 -11.42 10.02
N ILE A 102 -16.43 -11.90 9.51
CA ILE A 102 -15.68 -11.24 8.44
C ILE A 102 -16.21 -11.70 7.10
N LYS A 103 -16.78 -10.79 6.31
CA LYS A 103 -17.23 -11.10 4.95
C LYS A 103 -16.05 -11.59 4.10
N PRO A 104 -16.22 -12.70 3.37
CA PRO A 104 -15.17 -13.18 2.48
C PRO A 104 -14.93 -12.14 1.38
N LYS A 105 -13.66 -11.88 1.06
CA LYS A 105 -13.29 -10.96 -0.04
C LYS A 105 -13.78 -11.47 -1.41
N ASN A 106 -13.90 -12.79 -1.57
CA ASN A 106 -14.31 -13.44 -2.80
C ASN A 106 -15.56 -14.30 -2.55
N SER A 107 -16.56 -14.20 -3.43
CA SER A 107 -17.85 -14.90 -3.33
C SER A 107 -17.75 -16.44 -3.42
N THR A 108 -16.59 -16.99 -3.77
CA THR A 108 -16.35 -18.43 -3.95
C THR A 108 -15.79 -19.11 -2.70
N ALA A 109 -16.08 -18.58 -1.50
CA ALA A 109 -15.53 -19.13 -0.26
C ALA A 109 -16.05 -20.56 -0.02
N LYS A 110 -15.14 -21.54 0.06
CA LYS A 110 -15.45 -22.94 0.37
C LYS A 110 -15.84 -23.17 1.84
N PHE A 111 -15.57 -22.20 2.70
CA PHE A 111 -15.76 -22.28 4.15
C PHE A 111 -16.66 -21.14 4.62
N PRO A 112 -17.40 -21.34 5.72
CA PRO A 112 -18.20 -20.26 6.31
C PRO A 112 -17.31 -19.07 6.71
N PRO A 113 -17.85 -17.84 6.69
CA PRO A 113 -17.11 -16.64 7.11
C PRO A 113 -16.54 -16.79 8.53
N SER A 114 -15.28 -16.40 8.75
CA SER A 114 -14.66 -16.46 10.09
C SER A 114 -15.31 -15.48 11.05
N ILE A 115 -15.24 -15.77 12.35
CA ILE A 115 -15.55 -14.81 13.42
C ILE A 115 -14.25 -14.16 13.87
N ILE A 116 -14.26 -12.84 14.09
CA ILE A 116 -13.21 -12.11 14.81
C ILE A 116 -13.74 -11.48 16.08
#